data_AF-A0A2M8CJS9-F1
#
_entry.id   AF-A0A2M8CJS9-F1
#
_cell.length_a   1.000
_cell.length_b   1.000
_cell.length_c   1.000
_cell.angle_alpha   90.00
_cell.angle_beta   90.00
_cell.angle_gamma   90.00
#
_symmetry.space_group_name_H-M   'P 1'
#
loop_
_entity.id
_entity.type
_entity.pdbx_description
1 polymer ?
#
loop_
_entity_poly.entity_id
_entity_poly.type
_entity_poly.pdbx_seq_one_letter_code
_entity_poly.pdbx_strand_id
1 'polypeptide(L)'
;MKKIFLGIVLLGLFATACVNNNVKDEATAEDGTEVAVNEIALVSLADFDSLASNYVGKKVQLEGTIDHICRHGGQRAFVVVPESDTRVKITPDETIAAFNTELEGSQVIVVGVVEEQRIDETYIKEWEEEIKAGALTTDDKGEGTHLGGNVEKGGEGADLDEEMEKVNNLRQSLLDSGSDHLSFYSVMCTSFKVVDQQDDEEDIEN
;
A
#
# COMPACT_ATOMS: atom_id res chain seq x y z
N MET A 1 -39.31 43.67 -17.69
CA MET A 1 -40.78 43.86 -17.76
C MET A 1 -41.45 42.59 -17.25
N LYS A 2 -42.39 42.75 -16.29
CA LYS A 2 -43.40 41.82 -15.74
C LYS A 2 -43.58 40.48 -16.48
N LYS A 3 -43.82 39.34 -15.81
CA LYS A 3 -45.00 39.09 -14.95
C LYS A 3 -44.73 38.03 -13.86
N ILE A 4 -45.19 38.36 -12.66
CA ILE A 4 -45.43 37.51 -11.48
C ILE A 4 -46.92 37.12 -11.49
N PHE A 5 -47.26 35.86 -11.16
CA PHE A 5 -48.52 35.39 -10.55
C PHE A 5 -48.23 33.97 -10.03
N LEU A 6 -48.07 33.68 -8.73
CA LEU A 6 -48.98 33.70 -7.58
C LEU A 6 -50.07 32.61 -7.63
N GLY A 7 -49.92 31.58 -6.78
CA GLY A 7 -50.93 30.58 -6.45
C GLY A 7 -50.67 30.02 -5.05
N ILE A 8 -51.41 30.55 -4.07
CA ILE A 8 -51.38 30.25 -2.62
C ILE A 8 -52.33 29.09 -2.32
N VAL A 9 -51.88 28.09 -1.53
CA VAL A 9 -52.77 27.26 -0.68
C VAL A 9 -52.10 26.99 0.68
N LEU A 10 -52.64 27.70 1.68
CA LEU A 10 -52.76 27.47 3.14
C LEU A 10 -52.98 25.98 3.54
N LEU A 11 -52.74 25.43 4.73
CA LEU A 11 -52.46 25.88 6.10
C LEU A 11 -52.22 24.59 6.92
N GLY A 12 -51.33 24.61 7.91
CA GLY A 12 -51.18 23.53 8.88
C GLY A 12 -50.28 23.93 10.04
N LEU A 13 -50.81 24.77 10.95
CA LEU A 13 -50.19 25.04 12.24
C LEU A 13 -50.30 23.82 13.15
N PHE A 14 -49.17 23.37 13.71
CA PHE A 14 -49.13 22.86 15.07
C PHE A 14 -47.99 23.56 15.81
N ALA A 15 -48.36 24.33 16.83
CA ALA A 15 -47.47 24.89 17.81
C ALA A 15 -47.58 24.04 19.08
N THR A 16 -46.44 23.57 19.58
CA THR A 16 -46.25 23.30 21.00
C THR A 16 -44.84 23.73 21.37
N ALA A 17 -44.75 24.91 21.98
CA ALA A 17 -43.57 25.40 22.65
C ALA A 17 -43.46 24.73 24.02
N CYS A 18 -42.29 24.20 24.34
CA CYS A 18 -41.81 24.10 25.72
C CYS A 18 -40.50 24.87 25.78
N VAL A 19 -40.58 26.09 26.32
CA VAL A 19 -39.43 26.81 26.86
C VAL A 19 -39.19 26.28 28.27
N ASN A 20 -37.98 25.79 28.54
CA ASN A 20 -37.36 25.91 29.85
C ASN A 20 -35.83 25.93 29.68
N ASN A 21 -35.21 27.07 30.02
CA ASN A 21 -33.75 27.19 30.11
C ASN A 21 -33.29 26.65 31.47
N ASN A 22 -32.26 25.79 31.49
CA ASN A 22 -31.30 25.66 32.58
C ASN A 22 -29.96 25.10 32.04
N VAL A 23 -28.98 26.01 31.92
CA VAL A 23 -27.55 25.92 32.31
C VAL A 23 -26.79 24.57 32.14
N LYS A 24 -25.75 24.65 31.28
CA LYS A 24 -24.42 23.98 31.29
C LYS A 24 -24.35 22.46 31.51
N ASP A 25 -23.94 21.71 30.47
CA ASP A 25 -22.58 21.18 30.29
C ASP A 25 -22.57 20.13 29.15
N GLU A 26 -21.57 20.28 28.28
CA GLU A 26 -20.88 19.29 27.43
C GLU A 26 -21.61 18.35 26.44
N ALA A 27 -20.84 18.02 25.39
CA ALA A 27 -21.08 17.06 24.31
C ALA A 27 -22.10 17.46 23.23
N THR A 28 -21.60 18.25 22.27
CA THR A 28 -22.13 18.28 20.91
C THR A 28 -22.00 16.88 20.29
N ALA A 29 -23.12 16.19 20.19
CA ALA A 29 -23.32 15.09 19.25
C ALA A 29 -23.51 15.69 17.85
N GLU A 30 -22.49 15.58 17.02
CA GLU A 30 -22.60 15.76 15.57
C GLU A 30 -22.52 14.37 14.94
N ASP A 31 -23.60 14.05 14.25
CA ASP A 31 -23.69 13.27 13.01
C ASP A 31 -22.85 11.98 12.91
N GLY A 32 -23.56 10.86 12.98
CA GLY A 32 -23.04 9.53 12.76
C GLY A 32 -22.54 9.35 11.32
N THR A 33 -21.28 9.70 11.09
CA THR A 33 -20.43 8.91 10.22
C THR A 33 -19.76 7.88 11.11
N GLU A 34 -20.18 6.62 10.99
CA GLU A 34 -19.45 5.48 11.53
C GLU A 34 -18.05 5.52 10.93
N VAL A 35 -17.09 6.12 11.64
CA VAL A 35 -15.67 5.85 11.41
C VAL A 35 -15.49 4.42 11.85
N ALA A 36 -15.58 3.50 10.90
CA ALA A 36 -15.09 2.15 11.09
C ALA A 36 -13.66 2.29 11.63
N VAL A 37 -13.46 1.96 12.91
CA VAL A 37 -12.15 1.76 13.47
C VAL A 37 -11.59 0.57 12.69
N ASN A 38 -10.84 0.85 11.61
CA ASN A 38 -10.10 -0.16 10.88
C ASN A 38 -9.08 -0.73 11.87
N GLU A 39 -9.44 -1.83 12.51
CA GLU A 39 -8.60 -2.57 13.43
C GLU A 39 -7.29 -2.91 12.70
N ILE A 40 -6.18 -2.38 13.21
CA ILE A 40 -4.85 -2.63 12.66
C ILE A 40 -4.41 -3.98 13.19
N ALA A 41 -4.32 -4.97 12.30
CA ALA A 41 -3.82 -6.29 12.68
C ALA A 41 -2.29 -6.27 12.82
N LEU A 42 -1.78 -6.77 13.95
CA LEU A 42 -0.35 -6.99 14.13
C LEU A 42 0.04 -8.27 13.39
N VAL A 43 0.95 -8.15 12.42
CA VAL A 43 1.43 -9.28 11.63
C VAL A 43 2.94 -9.37 11.79
N SER A 44 3.43 -10.56 12.16
CA SER A 44 4.85 -10.87 12.18
C SER A 44 5.39 -10.83 10.74
N LEU A 45 6.47 -10.08 10.52
CA LEU A 45 7.10 -10.01 9.20
C LEU A 45 7.63 -11.38 8.77
N ALA A 46 8.17 -12.18 9.71
CA ALA A 46 8.66 -13.53 9.44
C ALA A 46 7.56 -14.48 8.92
N ASP A 47 6.31 -14.26 9.29
CA ASP A 47 5.17 -15.09 8.90
C ASP A 47 4.37 -14.51 7.73
N PHE A 48 4.77 -13.34 7.21
CA PHE A 48 3.98 -12.55 6.26
C PHE A 48 3.64 -13.36 5.01
N ASP A 49 4.59 -14.08 4.41
CA ASP A 49 4.36 -14.86 3.19
C ASP A 49 3.26 -15.93 3.36
N SER A 50 3.14 -16.48 4.57
CA SER A 50 2.13 -17.50 4.89
C SER A 50 0.77 -16.92 5.27
N LEU A 51 0.74 -15.68 5.76
CA LEU A 51 -0.46 -15.05 6.32
C LEU A 51 -1.08 -13.99 5.43
N ALA A 52 -0.33 -13.42 4.47
CA ALA A 52 -0.73 -12.24 3.70
C ALA A 52 -2.09 -12.38 3.00
N SER A 53 -2.42 -13.57 2.48
CA SER A 53 -3.70 -13.86 1.84
C SER A 53 -4.91 -13.56 2.74
N ASN A 54 -4.77 -13.72 4.06
CA ASN A 54 -5.83 -13.44 5.03
C ASN A 54 -6.06 -11.94 5.29
N TYR A 55 -5.10 -11.11 4.88
CA TYR A 55 -5.04 -9.68 5.15
C TYR A 55 -5.18 -8.80 3.90
N VAL A 56 -5.38 -9.37 2.71
CA VAL A 56 -5.61 -8.59 1.47
C VAL A 56 -6.75 -7.58 1.67
N GLY A 57 -6.46 -6.31 1.38
CA GLY A 57 -7.37 -5.17 1.56
C GLY A 57 -7.53 -4.71 3.02
N LYS A 58 -6.85 -5.33 3.98
CA LYS A 58 -6.87 -4.95 5.40
C LYS A 58 -5.62 -4.19 5.80
N LYS A 59 -5.76 -3.34 6.82
CA LYS A 59 -4.65 -2.59 7.41
C LYS A 59 -3.90 -3.48 8.41
N VAL A 60 -2.58 -3.57 8.23
CA VAL A 60 -1.67 -4.32 9.09
C VAL A 60 -0.58 -3.41 9.62
N GLN A 61 0.02 -3.81 10.75
CA GLN A 61 1.25 -3.26 11.25
C GLN A 61 2.34 -4.32 11.19
N LEU A 62 3.48 -3.97 10.59
CA LEU A 62 4.68 -4.78 10.48
C LEU A 62 5.83 -4.07 11.19
N GLU A 63 6.78 -4.84 11.71
CA GLU A 63 8.02 -4.35 12.28
C GLU A 63 9.19 -5.09 11.63
N GLY A 64 10.25 -4.36 11.28
CA GLY A 64 11.46 -4.93 10.68
C GLY A 64 12.49 -3.87 10.31
N THR A 65 13.55 -4.30 9.64
CA THR A 65 14.64 -3.44 9.18
C THR A 65 14.50 -3.14 7.69
N ILE A 66 14.70 -1.89 7.27
CA ILE A 66 14.75 -1.55 5.84
C ILE A 66 16.04 -2.11 5.25
N ASP A 67 15.91 -3.08 4.34
CA ASP A 67 17.02 -3.70 3.59
C ASP A 67 17.45 -2.83 2.40
N HIS A 68 16.47 -2.34 1.63
CA HIS A 68 16.75 -1.56 0.43
C HIS A 68 15.62 -0.58 0.10
N ILE A 69 15.97 0.59 -0.43
CA ILE A 69 15.06 1.56 -1.02
C ILE A 69 15.46 1.82 -2.46
N CYS A 70 14.52 1.68 -3.39
CA CYS A 70 14.79 1.92 -4.80
C CYS A 70 15.23 3.38 -5.04
N ARG A 71 16.42 3.54 -5.63
CA ARG A 71 17.04 4.86 -5.92
C ARG A 71 16.25 5.68 -6.94
N HIS A 72 15.39 5.02 -7.71
CA HIS A 72 14.49 5.61 -8.69
C HIS A 72 13.24 6.23 -8.04
N GLY A 73 13.47 7.17 -7.12
CA GLY A 73 12.40 7.97 -6.52
C GLY A 73 11.82 7.44 -5.22
N GLY A 74 12.44 6.44 -4.57
CA GLY A 74 12.07 6.01 -3.23
C GLY A 74 10.66 5.43 -3.12
N GLN A 75 10.12 4.88 -4.21
CA GLN A 75 8.73 4.39 -4.26
C GLN A 75 8.57 2.95 -3.79
N ARG A 76 9.69 2.29 -3.48
CA ARG A 76 9.72 0.92 -2.99
C ARG A 76 10.77 0.84 -1.90
N ALA A 77 10.35 0.38 -0.74
CA ALA A 77 11.22 -0.07 0.32
C ALA A 77 11.03 -1.57 0.50
N PHE A 78 12.08 -2.27 0.91
CA PHE A 78 12.02 -3.68 1.26
C PHE A 78 12.36 -3.82 2.72
N VAL A 79 11.48 -4.50 3.46
CA VAL A 79 11.65 -4.70 4.91
C VAL A 79 11.86 -6.18 5.18
N VAL A 80 12.83 -6.48 6.02
CA VAL A 80 13.27 -7.83 6.39
C VAL A 80 13.36 -7.98 7.91
N VAL A 81 13.50 -9.22 8.38
CA VAL A 81 13.84 -9.54 9.77
C VAL A 81 14.94 -10.60 9.79
N PRO A 82 15.86 -10.60 10.78
CA PRO A 82 16.97 -11.56 10.81
C PRO A 82 16.55 -13.03 10.92
N GLU A 83 15.38 -13.28 11.50
CA GLU A 83 14.88 -14.64 11.82
C GLU A 83 14.19 -15.33 10.62
N SER A 84 14.07 -14.66 9.46
CA SER A 84 13.38 -15.20 8.27
C SER A 84 13.99 -14.66 6.98
N ASP A 85 13.91 -15.44 5.90
CA ASP A 85 14.24 -15.00 4.54
C ASP A 85 13.11 -14.14 3.90
N THR A 86 12.00 -13.93 4.61
CA THR A 86 10.88 -13.11 4.14
C THR A 86 11.33 -11.66 3.91
N ARG A 87 11.02 -11.15 2.72
CA ARG A 87 11.37 -9.81 2.27
C ARG A 87 10.13 -9.12 1.70
N VAL A 88 9.55 -8.23 2.48
CA VAL A 88 8.25 -7.60 2.14
C VAL A 88 8.47 -6.31 1.36
N LYS A 89 7.84 -6.20 0.19
CA LYS A 89 7.78 -4.96 -0.61
C LYS A 89 6.80 -3.98 0.03
N ILE A 90 7.29 -2.79 0.33
CA ILE A 90 6.52 -1.66 0.87
C ILE A 90 6.48 -0.56 -0.18
N THR A 91 5.30 -0.08 -0.54
CA THR A 91 5.09 1.06 -1.46
C THR A 91 4.46 2.22 -0.68
N PRO A 92 4.74 3.50 -0.99
CA PRO A 92 4.05 4.61 -0.36
C PRO A 92 2.64 4.76 -0.94
N ASP A 93 1.67 5.16 -0.11
CA ASP A 93 0.39 5.67 -0.58
C ASP A 93 0.50 7.15 -1.04
N GLU A 94 -0.63 7.75 -1.41
CA GLU A 94 -0.69 9.15 -1.84
C GLU A 94 -0.27 10.18 -0.77
N THR A 95 -0.19 9.77 0.50
CA THR A 95 0.19 10.65 1.62
C THR A 95 1.69 10.68 1.86
N ILE A 96 2.43 9.67 1.39
CA ILE A 96 3.87 9.56 1.52
C ILE A 96 4.49 9.83 0.14
N ALA A 97 5.25 10.93 0.00
CA ALA A 97 5.83 11.28 -1.30
C ALA A 97 6.85 10.24 -1.81
N ALA A 98 7.75 9.79 -0.94
CA ALA A 98 8.78 8.80 -1.18
C ALA A 98 9.45 8.38 0.13
N PHE A 99 10.07 7.21 0.17
CA PHE A 99 11.00 6.81 1.22
C PHE A 99 12.37 7.44 1.01
N ASN A 100 12.99 7.96 2.08
CA ASN A 100 14.36 8.48 2.03
C ASN A 100 15.35 7.30 2.09
N THR A 101 16.28 7.21 1.13
CA THR A 101 17.32 6.17 1.09
C THR A 101 18.22 6.14 2.32
N GLU A 102 18.32 7.24 3.06
CA GLU A 102 19.05 7.30 4.35
C GLU A 102 18.41 6.41 5.44
N LEU A 103 17.19 5.93 5.22
CA LEU A 103 16.51 4.98 6.13
C LEU A 103 16.96 3.53 5.92
N GLU A 104 17.77 3.21 4.90
CA GLU A 104 18.35 1.87 4.75
C GLU A 104 19.15 1.49 6.02
N GLY A 105 18.91 0.28 6.53
CA GLY A 105 19.46 -0.20 7.80
C GLY A 105 18.70 0.23 9.06
N SER A 106 17.70 1.11 8.95
CA SER A 106 16.89 1.55 10.09
C SER A 106 15.81 0.53 10.45
N GLN A 107 15.57 0.34 11.74
CA GLN A 107 14.41 -0.39 12.25
C GLN A 107 13.16 0.48 12.13
N VAL A 108 12.09 -0.08 11.57
CA VAL A 108 10.84 0.64 11.33
C VAL A 108 9.61 -0.16 11.76
N ILE A 109 8.58 0.58 12.17
CA ILE A 109 7.22 0.09 12.32
C ILE A 109 6.41 0.67 11.18
N VAL A 110 5.88 -0.19 10.31
CA VAL A 110 5.13 0.16 9.09
C VAL A 110 3.67 -0.16 9.31
N VAL A 111 2.79 0.79 9.01
CA VAL A 111 1.33 0.58 8.97
C VAL A 111 0.83 0.80 7.55
N GLY A 112 0.22 -0.22 6.97
CA GLY A 112 -0.23 -0.17 5.59
C GLY A 112 -1.30 -1.19 5.25
N VAL A 113 -1.79 -1.15 4.02
CA VAL A 113 -2.80 -2.08 3.49
C VAL A 113 -2.11 -3.18 2.70
N VAL A 114 -2.46 -4.44 2.96
CA VAL A 114 -1.91 -5.56 2.17
C VAL A 114 -2.57 -5.59 0.79
N GLU A 115 -1.74 -5.62 -0.24
CA GLU A 115 -2.13 -5.73 -1.64
C GLU A 115 -1.72 -7.10 -2.20
N GLU A 116 -2.51 -7.60 -3.14
CA GLU A 116 -2.23 -8.83 -3.86
C GLU A 116 -2.11 -8.53 -5.35
N GLN A 117 -0.97 -8.89 -5.94
CA GLN A 117 -0.77 -8.92 -7.39
C GLN A 117 -0.92 -10.37 -7.86
N ARG A 118 -1.99 -10.63 -8.61
CA ARG A 118 -2.25 -11.94 -9.21
C ARG A 118 -1.67 -12.02 -10.60
N ILE A 119 -0.95 -13.11 -10.87
CA ILE A 119 -0.34 -13.41 -12.16
C ILE A 119 -0.98 -14.69 -12.68
N ASP A 120 -1.97 -14.53 -13.57
CA ASP A 120 -2.64 -15.62 -14.27
C ASP A 120 -2.14 -15.74 -15.71
N GLU A 121 -2.62 -16.75 -16.45
CA GLU A 121 -2.23 -16.97 -17.85
C GLU A 121 -2.62 -15.78 -18.75
N THR A 122 -3.68 -15.04 -18.43
CA THR A 122 -4.12 -13.88 -19.21
C THR A 122 -3.10 -12.75 -19.06
N TYR A 123 -2.72 -12.44 -17.82
CA TYR A 123 -1.68 -11.46 -17.50
C TYR A 123 -0.35 -11.80 -18.18
N ILE A 124 0.09 -13.05 -18.09
CA ILE A 124 1.35 -13.51 -18.70
C ILE A 124 1.31 -13.31 -20.23
N LYS A 125 0.17 -13.62 -20.85
CA LYS A 125 -0.03 -13.45 -22.29
C LYS A 125 -0.03 -11.98 -22.71
N GLU A 126 -0.69 -11.10 -21.96
CA GLU A 126 -0.70 -9.66 -22.23
C GLU A 126 0.71 -9.08 -22.15
N TRP A 127 1.47 -9.43 -21.10
CA TRP A 127 2.88 -9.02 -20.98
C TRP A 127 3.74 -9.55 -22.14
N GLU A 128 3.55 -10.79 -22.56
CA GLU A 128 4.23 -11.36 -23.74
C GLU A 128 3.93 -10.57 -25.04
N GLU A 129 2.69 -10.13 -25.21
CA GLU A 129 2.28 -9.30 -26.36
C GLU A 129 2.91 -7.91 -26.31
N GLU A 130 3.01 -7.29 -25.13
CA GLU A 130 3.69 -6.01 -24.91
C GLU A 130 5.18 -6.09 -25.27
N ILE A 131 5.88 -7.13 -24.80
CA ILE A 131 7.30 -7.37 -25.13
C ILE A 131 7.47 -7.53 -26.64
N LYS A 132 6.62 -8.33 -27.30
CA LYS A 132 6.67 -8.52 -28.76
C LYS A 132 6.36 -7.25 -29.55
N ALA A 133 5.54 -6.37 -29.00
CA ALA A 133 5.25 -5.06 -29.58
C ALA A 133 6.40 -4.05 -29.38
N GLY A 134 7.45 -4.41 -28.65
CA GLY A 134 8.54 -3.52 -28.28
C GLY A 134 8.11 -2.47 -27.24
N ALA A 135 6.99 -2.69 -26.56
CA ALA A 135 6.55 -1.86 -25.45
C ALA A 135 7.32 -2.31 -24.20
N LEU A 136 8.49 -1.73 -23.98
CA LEU A 136 9.13 -1.82 -22.67
C LEU A 136 8.35 -0.90 -21.73
N THR A 137 7.56 -1.52 -20.87
CA THR A 137 6.69 -0.84 -19.92
C THR A 137 7.52 -0.33 -18.75
N THR A 138 8.10 0.86 -18.93
CA THR A 138 8.68 1.63 -17.85
C THR A 138 7.69 2.70 -17.42
N ASP A 139 7.48 2.85 -16.13
CA ASP A 139 6.75 4.00 -15.61
C ASP A 139 7.59 5.28 -15.73
N ASP A 140 7.01 6.44 -15.40
CA ASP A 140 7.69 7.73 -15.45
C ASP A 140 8.96 7.81 -14.56
N LYS A 141 9.13 6.83 -13.67
CA LYS A 141 10.24 6.70 -12.72
C LYS A 141 11.30 5.72 -13.21
N GLY A 142 11.10 5.11 -14.38
CA GLY A 142 11.99 4.12 -14.97
C GLY A 142 11.87 2.76 -14.30
N GLU A 143 10.76 2.47 -13.62
CA GLU A 143 10.51 1.17 -13.00
C GLU A 143 9.64 0.31 -13.93
N GLY A 144 9.93 -0.99 -14.04
CA GLY A 144 9.10 -1.89 -14.85
C GLY A 144 7.68 -2.01 -14.28
N THR A 145 6.63 -1.93 -15.12
CA THR A 145 5.22 -1.91 -14.65
C THR A 145 4.70 -3.25 -14.13
N HIS A 146 5.41 -4.35 -14.36
CA HIS A 146 4.97 -5.69 -13.97
C HIS A 146 5.45 -6.07 -12.56
N LEU A 147 6.38 -7.03 -12.43
CA LEU A 147 6.84 -7.52 -11.13
C LEU A 147 8.05 -6.73 -10.59
N GLY A 148 7.93 -5.40 -10.52
CA GLY A 148 8.89 -4.55 -9.84
C GLY A 148 10.35 -4.80 -10.23
N GLY A 149 10.61 -5.12 -11.49
CA GLY A 149 11.98 -5.34 -11.97
C GLY A 149 12.80 -4.07 -11.85
N ASN A 150 14.07 -4.22 -11.50
CA ASN A 150 15.06 -3.18 -11.74
C ASN A 150 15.33 -3.12 -13.24
N VAL A 151 14.39 -2.56 -14.01
CA VAL A 151 14.68 -2.17 -15.38
C VAL A 151 15.42 -0.85 -15.24
N GLU A 152 16.73 -0.89 -14.98
CA GLU A 152 17.53 0.31 -15.20
C GLU A 152 17.24 0.78 -16.62
N LYS A 153 17.20 2.10 -16.86
CA LYS A 153 17.06 2.68 -18.21
C LYS A 153 18.18 2.16 -19.12
N GLY A 154 17.99 0.98 -19.67
CA GLY A 154 18.83 0.41 -20.69
C GLY A 154 18.45 1.10 -21.98
N GLY A 155 19.47 1.56 -22.71
CA GLY A 155 19.28 2.16 -24.03
C GLY A 155 18.60 1.20 -25.00
N GLU A 156 18.41 1.68 -26.23
CA GLU A 156 17.81 0.92 -27.33
C GLU A 156 18.37 -0.52 -27.39
N GLY A 157 17.55 -1.51 -26.99
CA GLY A 157 17.88 -2.93 -27.05
C GLY A 157 18.00 -3.69 -25.71
N ALA A 158 18.01 -3.03 -24.55
CA ALA A 158 17.92 -3.73 -23.26
C ALA A 158 16.45 -4.03 -22.90
N ASP A 159 15.98 -5.26 -22.71
CA ASP A 159 16.55 -6.58 -22.98
C ASP A 159 15.34 -7.50 -23.20
N LEU A 160 14.73 -7.44 -24.40
CA LEU A 160 13.47 -8.13 -24.70
C LEU A 160 13.57 -9.63 -24.42
N ASP A 161 14.76 -10.21 -24.61
CA ASP A 161 15.04 -11.61 -24.33
C ASP A 161 15.01 -11.91 -22.82
N GLU A 162 15.52 -11.03 -21.95
CA GLU A 162 15.42 -11.19 -20.49
C GLU A 162 13.98 -11.04 -20.00
N GLU A 163 13.22 -10.09 -20.55
CA GLU A 163 11.80 -9.93 -20.24
C GLU A 163 10.98 -11.16 -20.69
N MET A 164 11.28 -11.71 -21.87
CA MET A 164 10.71 -12.98 -22.33
C MET A 164 11.10 -14.15 -21.42
N GLU A 165 12.34 -14.18 -20.91
CA GLU A 165 12.76 -15.20 -19.94
C GLU A 165 11.95 -15.12 -18.64
N LYS A 166 11.70 -13.91 -18.12
CA LYS A 166 10.83 -13.70 -16.94
C LYS A 166 9.41 -14.21 -17.18
N VAL A 167 8.80 -13.88 -18.33
CA VAL A 167 7.47 -14.38 -18.73
C VAL A 167 7.45 -15.91 -18.78
N ASN A 168 8.47 -16.54 -19.37
CA ASN A 168 8.58 -17.99 -19.44
C ASN A 168 8.73 -18.63 -18.05
N ASN A 169 9.53 -18.04 -17.16
CA ASN A 169 9.71 -18.50 -15.78
C ASN A 169 8.40 -18.40 -14.97
N LEU A 170 7.61 -17.35 -15.17
CA LEU A 170 6.30 -17.21 -14.55
C LEU A 170 5.31 -18.25 -15.06
N ARG A 171 5.29 -18.50 -16.37
CA ARG A 171 4.46 -19.56 -16.97
C ARG A 171 4.81 -20.93 -16.40
N GLN A 172 6.11 -21.24 -16.27
CA GLN A 172 6.56 -22.48 -15.65
C GLN A 172 6.14 -22.55 -14.17
N SER A 173 6.32 -21.45 -13.43
CA SER A 173 5.93 -21.37 -12.02
C SER A 173 4.42 -21.55 -11.83
N LEU A 174 3.60 -21.01 -12.74
CA LEU A 174 2.14 -21.18 -12.74
C LEU A 174 1.77 -22.66 -12.91
N LEU A 175 2.39 -23.34 -13.89
CA LEU A 175 2.21 -24.78 -14.10
C LEU A 175 2.62 -25.61 -12.88
N ASP A 176 3.79 -25.32 -12.31
CA ASP A 176 4.34 -26.04 -11.16
C ASP A 176 3.53 -25.84 -9.89
N SER A 177 2.91 -24.66 -9.73
CA SER A 177 2.04 -24.36 -8.59
C SER A 177 0.75 -25.19 -8.59
N GLY A 178 0.27 -25.61 -9.77
CA GLY A 178 -1.05 -26.23 -9.92
C GLY A 178 -2.24 -25.30 -9.63
N SER A 179 -1.98 -23.99 -9.46
CA SER A 179 -2.97 -22.94 -9.24
C SER A 179 -3.40 -22.30 -10.56
N ASP A 180 -4.53 -21.60 -10.57
CA ASP A 180 -4.96 -20.78 -11.70
C ASP A 180 -4.23 -19.42 -11.77
N HIS A 181 -3.54 -19.04 -10.69
CA HIS A 181 -2.68 -17.84 -10.61
C HIS A 181 -1.56 -17.99 -9.57
N LEU A 182 -0.51 -17.19 -9.73
CA LEU A 182 0.48 -16.90 -8.69
C LEU A 182 0.09 -15.62 -7.95
N SER A 183 0.28 -15.58 -6.63
CA SER A 183 0.01 -14.39 -5.81
C SER A 183 1.29 -13.81 -5.24
N PHE A 184 1.51 -12.52 -5.47
CA PHE A 184 2.58 -11.74 -4.86
C PHE A 184 1.97 -10.69 -3.94
N TYR A 185 2.46 -10.61 -2.71
CA TYR A 185 1.91 -9.69 -1.72
C TYR A 185 2.85 -8.52 -1.45
N SER A 186 2.26 -7.34 -1.25
CA SER A 186 2.97 -6.14 -0.83
C SER A 186 2.16 -5.35 0.18
N VAL A 187 2.76 -4.33 0.78
CA VAL A 187 2.07 -3.43 1.70
C VAL A 187 2.15 -2.00 1.19
N MET A 188 0.99 -1.42 0.88
CA MET A 188 0.86 0.01 0.62
C MET A 188 0.86 0.76 1.95
N CYS A 189 1.97 1.41 2.25
CA CYS A 189 2.26 2.14 3.48
C CYS A 189 1.42 3.41 3.58
N THR A 190 0.71 3.54 4.69
CA THR A 190 -0.08 4.73 5.05
C THR A 190 0.60 5.57 6.13
N SER A 191 1.50 4.96 6.90
CA SER A 191 2.39 5.65 7.85
C SER A 191 3.51 4.70 8.30
N PHE A 192 4.64 5.25 8.70
CA PHE A 192 5.70 4.49 9.33
C PHE A 192 6.41 5.32 10.41
N LYS A 193 7.13 4.64 11.30
CA LYS A 193 7.97 5.25 12.33
C LYS A 193 9.33 4.56 12.37
N VAL A 194 10.39 5.33 12.52
CA VAL A 194 11.74 4.82 12.80
C VAL A 194 11.83 4.55 14.30
N VAL A 195 12.40 3.40 14.67
CA VAL A 195 12.68 3.04 16.05
C VAL A 195 14.13 3.43 16.33
N ASP A 196 14.34 4.47 17.12
CA ASP A 196 15.68 4.86 17.56
C ASP A 196 16.23 3.76 18.48
N GLN A 197 17.35 3.15 18.10
CA GLN A 197 18.17 2.40 19.05
C GLN A 197 18.87 3.44 19.92
N GLN A 198 18.36 3.68 21.13
CA GLN A 198 19.14 4.40 22.13
C GLN A 198 20.36 3.52 22.42
N ASP A 199 21.54 4.02 22.05
CA ASP A 199 22.81 3.54 22.55
C ASP A 199 22.74 3.59 24.08
N ASP A 200 22.55 2.43 24.71
CA ASP A 200 22.85 2.27 26.13
C ASP A 200 24.37 2.47 26.26
N GLU A 201 24.79 3.74 26.41
CA GLU A 201 26.07 4.13 26.98
C GLU A 201 26.16 3.49 28.39
N GLU A 202 26.63 2.25 28.47
CA GLU A 202 27.34 1.82 29.68
C GLU A 202 28.71 2.49 29.65
N ASP A 203 28.75 3.73 30.13
CA ASP A 203 29.93 4.34 30.74
C ASP A 203 30.43 3.41 31.84
N ILE A 204 31.29 2.46 31.48
CA ILE A 204 32.10 1.73 32.46
C ILE A 204 33.23 2.67 32.90
N GLU A 205 32.87 3.70 33.68
CA GLU A 205 33.81 4.27 34.63
C GLU A 205 33.93 3.32 35.82
N ASN A 206 35.05 2.59 35.89
CA ASN A 206 35.84 2.37 37.12
C ASN A 206 37.12 1.59 36.83
#